data_AF-A0A2D4H8J1-F1
#
_entry.id   AF-A0A2D4H8J1-F1
#
_cell.length_a   1.000
_cell.length_b   1.000
_cell.length_c   1.000
_cell.angle_alpha   90.00
_cell.angle_beta   90.00
_cell.angle_gamma   90.00
#
_symmetry.space_group_name_H-M   'P 1'
#
loop_
_entity.id
_entity.type
_entity.pdbx_description
1 polymer ?
#
loop_
_entity_poly.entity_id
_entity_poly.type
_entity_poly.pdbx_seq_one_letter_code
_entity_poly.pdbx_strand_id
1 'polypeptide(L)'
;EQIIEKVQEMDQKWPVEWGQKKLKSICVVSYGIQVKFIRDKLRKSGFSEVTVESYENLAGREFRVIIINTVHTCNSLVHVSSSNLEYFNNARVLNTIITRAQSQVIVVGDAVALCSHGQCSKIWKSLIKKCIEKKSITPETLTLEE
;
A
#
# COMPACT_ATOMS: atom_id res chain seq x y z
N GLU A 1 9.41 2.79 -8.07
CA GLU A 1 9.11 2.03 -9.30
C GLU A 1 7.84 1.25 -9.10
N GLN A 2 7.85 0.28 -8.21
CA GLN A 2 6.72 -0.60 -7.85
C GLN A 2 5.35 0.10 -7.71
N ILE A 3 5.24 1.26 -7.04
CA ILE A 3 3.96 1.98 -6.94
C ILE A 3 3.44 2.43 -8.32
N ILE A 4 4.31 2.93 -9.19
CA ILE A 4 3.94 3.37 -10.54
C ILE A 4 3.52 2.16 -11.37
N GLU A 5 4.27 1.05 -11.28
CA GLU A 5 3.92 -0.21 -11.95
C GLU A 5 2.55 -0.71 -11.52
N LYS A 6 2.21 -0.66 -10.22
CA LYS A 6 0.90 -1.08 -9.73
C LYS A 6 -0.22 -0.16 -10.18
N VAL A 7 0.01 1.16 -10.23
CA VAL A 7 -0.96 2.10 -10.81
C VAL A 7 -1.15 1.83 -12.30
N GLN A 8 -0.08 1.62 -13.05
CA GLN A 8 -0.14 1.30 -14.47
C GLN A 8 -0.86 -0.03 -14.73
N GLU A 9 -0.62 -1.05 -13.89
CA GLU A 9 -1.34 -2.32 -13.95
C GLU A 9 -2.85 -2.12 -13.74
N MET A 10 -3.25 -1.27 -12.79
CA MET A 10 -4.66 -0.92 -12.58
C MET A 10 -5.26 -0.12 -13.74
N ASP A 11 -4.47 0.74 -14.38
CA ASP A 11 -4.91 1.48 -15.56
C ASP A 11 -5.16 0.56 -16.77
N GLN A 12 -4.32 -0.46 -16.92
CA GLN A 12 -4.39 -1.42 -18.03
C GLN A 12 -5.40 -2.54 -17.80
N LYS A 13 -5.50 -3.06 -16.57
CA LYS A 13 -6.32 -4.22 -16.22
C LYS A 13 -7.54 -3.82 -15.38
N TRP A 14 -8.18 -2.71 -15.73
CA TRP A 14 -9.36 -2.23 -15.01
C TRP A 14 -10.54 -3.19 -15.20
N PRO A 15 -11.05 -3.85 -14.15
CA PRO A 15 -12.16 -4.79 -14.26
C PRO A 15 -13.45 -4.12 -14.71
N VAL A 16 -14.18 -4.77 -15.63
CA VAL A 16 -15.41 -4.22 -16.23
C VAL A 16 -16.50 -4.01 -15.18
N GLU A 17 -16.57 -4.92 -14.20
CA GLU A 17 -17.51 -4.88 -13.08
C GLU A 17 -17.31 -3.67 -12.15
N TRP A 18 -16.16 -2.99 -12.20
CA TRP A 18 -15.92 -1.77 -11.41
C TRP A 18 -16.52 -0.51 -12.06
N GLY A 19 -17.05 -0.65 -13.28
CA GLY A 19 -17.62 0.42 -14.08
C GLY A 19 -16.55 1.28 -14.77
N GLN A 20 -16.90 2.51 -15.11
CA GLN A 20 -16.00 3.43 -15.82
C GLN A 20 -14.68 3.64 -15.06
N LYS A 21 -13.56 3.40 -15.75
CA LYS A 21 -12.21 3.68 -15.23
C LYS A 21 -12.07 5.16 -14.88
N LYS A 22 -11.69 5.43 -13.63
CA LYS A 22 -11.45 6.78 -13.10
C LYS A 22 -10.19 6.75 -12.25
N LEU A 23 -9.09 7.33 -12.72
CA LEU A 23 -7.81 7.33 -11.99
C LEU A 23 -7.92 7.98 -10.60
N LYS A 24 -8.77 9.01 -10.45
CA LYS A 24 -9.10 9.62 -9.15
C LYS A 24 -9.72 8.68 -8.11
N SER A 25 -10.21 7.51 -8.53
CA SER A 25 -10.72 6.46 -7.63
C SER A 25 -9.63 5.51 -7.14
N ILE A 26 -8.37 5.71 -7.55
CA ILE A 26 -7.19 5.06 -7.00
C ILE A 26 -6.56 6.02 -6.01
N CYS A 27 -6.26 5.54 -4.80
CA CYS A 27 -5.50 6.28 -3.82
C CYS A 27 -4.26 5.49 -3.38
N VAL A 28 -3.09 6.13 -3.51
CA VAL A 28 -1.85 5.67 -2.91
C VAL A 28 -1.70 6.29 -1.53
N VAL A 29 -1.57 5.45 -0.51
CA VAL A 29 -1.37 5.87 0.87
C VAL A 29 0.10 5.69 1.23
N SER A 30 0.73 6.77 1.67
CA SER A 30 2.10 6.75 2.16
C SER A 30 2.29 7.79 3.27
N TYR A 31 3.55 8.04 3.66
CA TYR A 31 3.84 8.90 4.79
C TYR A 31 4.97 9.89 4.52
N GLY A 32 4.84 11.06 5.15
CA GLY A 32 5.86 12.11 5.15
C GLY A 32 6.33 12.50 3.75
N ILE A 33 7.64 12.56 3.58
CA ILE A 33 8.25 13.01 2.32
C ILE A 33 7.94 12.07 1.13
N GLN A 34 7.62 10.80 1.38
CA GLN A 34 7.27 9.84 0.32
C GLN A 34 5.99 10.23 -0.41
N VAL A 35 5.03 10.87 0.27
CA VAL A 35 3.81 11.38 -0.38
C VAL A 35 4.16 12.34 -1.52
N LYS A 36 5.09 13.28 -1.27
CA LYS A 36 5.55 14.23 -2.31
C LYS A 36 6.29 13.52 -3.42
N PHE A 37 7.23 12.62 -3.08
CA PHE A 37 8.01 11.88 -4.08
C PHE A 37 7.15 11.01 -4.99
N ILE A 38 6.17 10.29 -4.42
CA ILE A 38 5.25 9.44 -5.18
C ILE A 38 4.37 10.30 -6.09
N ARG A 39 3.83 11.41 -5.58
CA ARG A 39 3.02 12.33 -6.38
C ARG A 39 3.80 12.90 -7.55
N ASP A 40 5.05 13.32 -7.34
CA ASP A 40 5.91 13.84 -8.40
C ASP A 40 6.23 12.76 -9.46
N LYS A 41 6.47 11.53 -9.03
CA LYS A 41 6.70 10.40 -9.95
C LYS A 41 5.45 10.07 -10.77
N LEU A 42 4.29 9.94 -10.14
CA LEU A 42 3.02 9.67 -10.82
C LEU A 42 2.71 10.74 -11.86
N ARG A 43 2.91 12.02 -11.53
CA ARG A 43 2.73 13.13 -12.47
C ARG A 43 3.65 13.02 -13.68
N LYS A 44 4.93 12.71 -13.47
CA LYS A 44 5.90 12.51 -14.57
C LYS A 44 5.55 11.31 -15.46
N SER A 45 4.89 10.31 -14.90
CA SER A 45 4.43 9.11 -15.62
C SER A 45 3.02 9.23 -16.20
N GLY A 46 2.39 10.42 -16.18
CA GLY A 46 1.06 10.63 -16.76
C GLY A 46 -0.13 10.25 -15.87
N PHE A 47 0.10 9.89 -14.61
CA PHE A 47 -0.93 9.48 -13.63
C PHE A 47 -1.22 10.58 -12.61
N SER A 48 -1.28 11.84 -13.04
CA SER A 48 -1.48 13.00 -12.16
C SER A 48 -2.83 13.01 -11.43
N GLU A 49 -3.84 12.30 -11.95
CA GLU A 49 -5.17 12.18 -11.34
C GLU A 49 -5.22 11.20 -10.16
N VAL A 50 -4.21 10.34 -9.99
CA VAL A 50 -4.16 9.40 -8.87
C VAL A 50 -3.96 10.16 -7.57
N THR A 51 -4.81 9.90 -6.59
CA THR A 51 -4.71 10.53 -5.27
C THR A 51 -3.52 9.95 -4.52
N VAL A 52 -2.66 10.80 -3.94
CA VAL A 52 -1.57 10.37 -3.05
C VAL A 52 -1.70 11.11 -1.74
N GLU A 53 -1.91 10.38 -0.64
CA GLU A 53 -2.23 10.97 0.65
C GLU A 53 -1.57 10.23 1.81
N SER A 54 -1.56 10.88 2.97
CA SER A 54 -1.32 10.20 4.24
C SER A 54 -2.63 9.81 4.91
N TYR A 55 -2.56 8.94 5.91
CA TYR A 55 -3.75 8.30 6.47
C TYR A 55 -4.71 9.30 7.11
N GLU A 56 -4.18 10.42 7.64
CA GLU A 56 -4.95 11.49 8.25
C GLU A 56 -5.96 12.11 7.26
N ASN A 57 -5.63 12.10 5.96
CA ASN A 57 -6.45 12.70 4.89
C ASN A 57 -7.45 11.72 4.25
N LEU A 58 -7.62 10.54 4.83
CA LEU A 58 -8.52 9.49 4.33
C LEU A 58 -9.90 9.47 4.99
N ALA A 59 -10.07 10.19 6.10
CA ALA A 59 -11.33 10.19 6.85
C ALA A 59 -12.50 10.65 5.97
N GLY A 60 -13.61 9.89 5.98
CA GLY A 60 -14.82 10.20 5.21
C GLY A 60 -14.71 10.04 3.69
N ARG A 61 -13.57 9.54 3.19
CA ARG A 61 -13.36 9.26 1.77
C ARG A 61 -13.38 7.77 1.51
N GLU A 62 -13.70 7.39 0.28
CA GLU A 62 -13.64 6.02 -0.20
C GLU A 62 -13.08 6.01 -1.63
N PHE A 63 -12.39 4.92 -1.96
CA PHE A 63 -11.70 4.73 -3.22
C PHE A 63 -11.99 3.36 -3.75
N ARG A 64 -11.99 3.19 -5.08
CA ARG A 64 -12.11 1.87 -5.70
C ARG A 64 -10.92 0.99 -5.31
N VAL A 65 -9.72 1.58 -5.38
CA VAL A 65 -8.45 0.90 -5.08
C VAL A 65 -7.64 1.71 -4.07
N ILE A 66 -7.14 1.05 -3.03
CA ILE A 66 -6.13 1.57 -2.11
C ILE A 66 -4.81 0.86 -2.37
N ILE A 67 -3.74 1.64 -2.59
CA ILE A 67 -2.38 1.13 -2.71
C ILE A 67 -1.57 1.64 -1.50
N ILE A 68 -1.14 0.74 -0.63
CA ILE A 68 -0.37 1.07 0.56
C ILE A 68 1.12 0.98 0.23
N ASN A 69 1.85 2.09 0.31
CA ASN A 69 3.30 2.11 0.25
C ASN A 69 3.86 2.09 1.68
N THR A 70 4.37 0.95 2.13
CA THR A 70 4.76 0.79 3.54
C THR A 70 6.08 1.49 3.90
N VAL A 71 6.84 2.00 2.92
CA VAL A 71 8.13 2.75 3.05
C VAL A 71 9.27 1.96 3.72
N HIS A 72 8.97 0.92 4.49
CA HIS A 72 9.93 0.16 5.25
C HIS A 72 10.64 -0.91 4.40
N THR A 73 11.96 -0.90 4.48
CA THR A 73 12.86 -1.98 4.07
C THR A 73 13.75 -2.36 5.26
N CYS A 74 14.28 -3.58 5.29
CA CYS A 74 15.20 -4.04 6.36
C CYS A 74 16.36 -3.04 6.62
N ASN A 75 16.91 -2.41 5.58
CA ASN A 75 17.97 -1.39 5.71
C ASN A 75 17.47 -0.06 6.29
N SER A 76 16.21 0.32 6.09
CA SER A 76 15.64 1.53 6.69
C SER A 76 15.47 1.37 8.22
N LEU A 77 15.24 0.16 8.71
CA LEU A 77 15.03 -0.11 10.14
C LEU A 77 16.30 0.12 10.99
N VAL A 78 17.49 0.10 10.38
CA VAL A 78 18.78 0.34 11.07
C VAL A 78 18.99 1.82 11.40
N HIS A 79 18.35 2.74 10.67
CA HIS A 79 18.59 4.19 10.77
C HIS A 79 17.35 5.05 11.03
N VAL A 80 16.18 4.44 11.23
CA VAL A 80 14.93 5.17 11.36
C VAL A 80 14.60 5.44 12.83
N SER A 81 14.41 6.72 13.15
CA SER A 81 13.78 7.18 14.39
C SER A 81 12.43 6.49 14.59
N SER A 82 12.17 6.04 15.82
CA SER A 82 10.98 5.29 16.27
C SER A 82 9.63 5.77 15.69
N SER A 83 9.48 7.05 15.38
CA SER A 83 8.25 7.68 14.87
C SER A 83 7.76 7.20 13.49
N ASN A 84 8.65 6.90 12.54
CA ASN A 84 8.21 6.39 11.22
C ASN A 84 7.72 4.95 11.31
N LEU A 85 8.16 4.23 12.35
CA LEU A 85 7.80 2.84 12.62
C LEU A 85 6.35 2.69 13.08
N GLU A 86 5.61 3.77 13.33
CA GLU A 86 4.30 3.71 13.99
C GLU A 86 3.12 3.59 13.00
N TYR A 87 3.27 4.12 11.79
CA TYR A 87 2.15 4.31 10.85
C TYR A 87 1.55 2.99 10.36
N PHE A 88 2.40 2.10 9.84
CA PHE A 88 2.00 0.76 9.40
C PHE A 88 2.12 -0.28 10.52
N ASN A 89 2.34 0.18 11.74
CA ASN A 89 2.51 -0.62 12.93
C ASN A 89 1.40 -0.36 13.97
N ASN A 90 0.43 0.48 13.63
CA ASN A 90 -0.76 0.75 14.41
C ASN A 90 -1.97 0.10 13.75
N ALA A 91 -2.59 -0.87 14.44
CA ALA A 91 -3.71 -1.64 13.90
C ALA A 91 -4.93 -0.77 13.56
N ARG A 92 -5.16 0.32 14.30
CA ARG A 92 -6.25 1.27 14.03
C ARG A 92 -6.02 2.00 12.71
N VAL A 93 -4.80 2.46 12.48
CA VAL A 93 -4.41 3.13 11.23
C VAL A 93 -4.58 2.18 10.04
N LEU A 94 -4.10 0.93 10.16
CA LEU A 94 -4.29 -0.08 9.12
C LEU A 94 -5.76 -0.34 8.81
N ASN A 95 -6.60 -0.50 9.83
CA ASN A 95 -8.04 -0.69 9.64
C ASN A 95 -8.67 0.51 8.91
N THR A 96 -8.32 1.73 9.30
CA THR A 96 -8.80 2.93 8.61
C THR A 96 -8.43 2.89 7.14
N ILE A 97 -7.17 2.64 6.80
CA ILE A 97 -6.67 2.62 5.42
C ILE A 97 -7.34 1.51 4.61
N ILE A 98 -7.32 0.26 5.11
CA ILE A 98 -7.83 -0.92 4.41
C ILE A 98 -9.34 -0.76 4.11
N THR A 99 -10.11 -0.25 5.07
CA THR A 99 -11.56 -0.06 4.90
C THR A 99 -11.94 1.10 3.98
N ARG A 100 -10.98 1.89 3.47
CA ARG A 100 -11.27 2.91 2.44
C ARG A 100 -11.42 2.30 1.05
N ALA A 101 -10.93 1.07 0.83
CA ALA A 101 -11.04 0.39 -0.45
C ALA A 101 -12.42 -0.24 -0.63
N GLN A 102 -13.07 0.08 -1.74
CA GLN A 102 -14.34 -0.51 -2.13
C GLN A 102 -14.17 -1.84 -2.87
N SER A 103 -13.02 -2.07 -3.51
CA SER A 103 -12.81 -3.27 -4.32
C SER A 103 -11.47 -3.93 -4.16
N GLN A 104 -10.37 -3.16 -4.06
CA GLN A 104 -9.06 -3.78 -3.92
C GLN A 104 -8.12 -2.99 -3.01
N VAL A 105 -7.37 -3.73 -2.20
CA VAL A 105 -6.21 -3.23 -1.47
C VAL A 105 -4.97 -3.89 -2.06
N ILE A 106 -3.98 -3.08 -2.41
CA ILE A 106 -2.66 -3.51 -2.86
C ILE A 106 -1.65 -3.00 -1.83
N VAL A 107 -0.75 -3.87 -1.37
CA VAL A 107 0.31 -3.49 -0.44
C VAL A 107 1.65 -3.66 -1.13
N VAL A 108 2.48 -2.62 -1.08
CA VAL A 108 3.84 -2.60 -1.61
C VAL A 108 4.80 -2.34 -0.46
N GLY A 109 5.66 -3.32 -0.16
CA GLY A 109 6.52 -3.29 1.01
C GLY A 109 7.44 -4.48 1.16
N ASP A 110 8.40 -4.38 2.07
CA ASP A 110 9.28 -5.48 2.48
C ASP A 110 8.54 -6.41 3.46
N ALA A 111 8.19 -7.61 2.99
CA ALA A 111 7.46 -8.59 3.79
C ALA A 111 8.22 -9.03 5.05
N VAL A 112 9.55 -9.14 5.00
CA VAL A 112 10.37 -9.52 6.16
C VAL A 112 10.33 -8.40 7.20
N ALA A 113 10.51 -7.15 6.77
CA ALA A 113 10.43 -5.99 7.66
C ALA A 113 9.06 -5.92 8.37
N LEU A 114 7.97 -6.06 7.61
CA LEU A 114 6.59 -6.00 8.11
C LEU A 114 6.24 -7.15 9.06
N CYS A 115 6.77 -8.34 8.81
CA CYS A 115 6.49 -9.54 9.62
C CYS A 115 7.38 -9.65 10.87
N SER A 116 8.58 -9.08 10.84
CA SER A 116 9.57 -9.27 11.92
C SER A 116 9.57 -8.15 12.95
N HIS A 117 9.00 -6.98 12.65
CA HIS A 117 9.10 -5.80 13.50
C HIS A 117 7.73 -5.20 13.85
N GLY A 118 7.60 -4.74 15.10
CA GLY A 118 6.48 -3.92 15.55
C GLY A 118 5.23 -4.68 16.05
N GLN A 119 4.30 -3.92 16.62
CA GLN A 119 3.00 -4.34 17.15
C GLN A 119 2.06 -4.96 16.10
N CYS A 120 2.17 -4.60 14.82
CA CYS A 120 1.35 -5.17 13.74
C CYS A 120 1.99 -6.37 13.02
N SER A 121 3.15 -6.85 13.44
CA SER A 121 3.84 -8.01 12.85
C SER A 121 2.91 -9.22 12.62
N LYS A 122 2.09 -9.57 13.63
CA LYS A 122 1.11 -10.66 13.53
C LYS A 122 -0.01 -10.38 12.52
N ILE A 123 -0.44 -9.12 12.40
CA ILE A 123 -1.46 -8.70 11.43
C ILE A 123 -0.90 -8.83 10.02
N TRP A 124 0.32 -8.34 9.78
CA TRP A 124 1.00 -8.45 8.50
C TRP A 124 1.26 -9.91 8.12
N LYS A 125 1.77 -10.74 9.03
CA LYS A 125 1.92 -12.19 8.82
C LYS A 125 0.59 -12.82 8.40
N SER A 126 -0.50 -12.52 9.09
CA SER A 126 -1.83 -13.05 8.76
C SER A 126 -2.33 -12.59 7.40
N LEU A 127 -2.16 -11.30 7.07
CA LEU A 127 -2.54 -10.74 5.78
C LEU A 127 -1.75 -11.40 4.63
N ILE A 128 -0.43 -11.47 4.77
CA ILE A 128 0.47 -12.04 3.76
C ILE A 128 0.18 -13.53 3.57
N LYS A 129 -0.04 -14.29 4.65
CA LYS A 129 -0.44 -15.70 4.58
C LYS A 129 -1.73 -15.88 3.78
N LYS A 130 -2.76 -15.07 4.04
CA LYS A 130 -4.00 -15.07 3.24
C LYS A 130 -3.75 -14.71 1.77
N CYS A 131 -2.84 -13.78 1.50
CA CYS A 131 -2.47 -13.42 0.13
C CYS A 131 -1.79 -14.58 -0.60
N ILE A 132 -0.92 -15.34 0.07
CA ILE A 132 -0.27 -16.56 -0.46
C ILE A 132 -1.33 -17.62 -0.75
N GLU A 133 -2.20 -17.93 0.20
CA GLU A 133 -3.29 -18.92 0.03
C GLU A 133 -4.19 -18.60 -1.16
N LYS A 134 -4.44 -17.30 -1.40
CA LYS A 134 -5.24 -16.80 -2.53
C LYS A 134 -4.45 -16.56 -3.82
N LYS A 135 -3.15 -16.91 -3.86
CA LYS A 135 -2.26 -16.68 -5.02
C LYS A 135 -2.28 -15.23 -5.51
N SER A 136 -2.27 -14.29 -4.57
CA SER A 136 -2.38 -12.85 -4.81
C SER A 136 -1.11 -12.08 -4.42
N ILE A 137 0.00 -12.79 -4.27
CA ILE A 137 1.30 -12.23 -3.88
C ILE A 137 2.24 -12.14 -5.08
N THR A 138 3.14 -11.16 -5.07
CA THR A 138 4.17 -11.01 -6.09
C THR A 138 5.48 -10.54 -5.42
N PRO A 139 6.63 -11.20 -5.68
CA PRO A 139 6.80 -12.40 -6.51
C PRO A 139 6.15 -13.64 -5.88
N GLU A 140 5.72 -14.60 -6.70
CA GLU A 140 5.05 -15.83 -6.25
C GLU A 140 5.96 -16.73 -5.39
N THR A 141 7.27 -16.50 -5.43
CA THR A 141 8.28 -17.22 -4.67
C THR A 141 8.38 -16.79 -3.21
N LEU A 142 7.59 -15.80 -2.76
CA LEU A 142 7.63 -15.36 -1.36
C LEU A 142 7.00 -16.43 -0.45
N THR A 143 7.84 -17.08 0.35
CA THR A 143 7.43 -17.95 1.46
C THR A 143 7.66 -17.26 2.80
N LEU A 144 6.67 -17.31 3.68
CA LEU A 144 6.90 -16.99 5.09
C LEU A 144 7.37 -18.28 5.77
N GLU A 145 8.64 -18.35 6.17
CA GLU A 145 9.13 -19.40 7.06
C GLU A 145 8.39 -19.28 8.41
N GLU A 146 7.97 -20.42 8.97
CA GLU A 146 7.15 -20.52 10.19
C GLU A 146 7.88 -20.03 11.45
#